data_AF-A0A7Y1ZA36-F1
#
_entry.id   AF-A0A7Y1ZA36-F1
#
_cell.length_a   1.000
_cell.length_b   1.000
_cell.length_c   1.000
_cell.angle_alpha   90.00
_cell.angle_beta   90.00
_cell.angle_gamma   90.00
#
_symmetry.space_group_name_H-M   'P 1'
#
loop_
_entity.id
_entity.type
_entity.pdbx_description
1 polymer ?
#
loop_
_entity_poly.entity_id
_entity_poly.type
_entity_poly.pdbx_seq_one_letter_code
_entity_poly.pdbx_strand_id
1 'polypeptide(L)'
;PLGLLFNKDPNVLSVFYGMFFMVLISQPLNALGFTFDAIFKGLGEMKYLRNVLLGATIIGFIPVLYLSKYMEWGLIGIWAALLVWIAYRAVALLIKFRRKYMPLVENK
;
A
#
# COMPACT_ATOMS: atom_id res chain seq x y z
N PRO A 1 -7.82 -15.08 19.52
CA PRO A 1 -8.17 -15.40 18.12
C PRO A 1 -9.31 -14.50 17.59
N LEU A 2 -8.98 -13.37 16.95
CA LEU A 2 -9.98 -12.42 16.40
C LEU A 2 -10.95 -13.10 15.41
N GLY A 3 -10.52 -14.14 14.68
CA GLY A 3 -11.36 -14.87 13.74
C GLY A 3 -12.59 -15.55 14.37
N LEU A 4 -12.48 -16.01 15.62
CA LEU A 4 -13.59 -16.67 16.35
C LEU A 4 -14.71 -15.70 16.75
N LEU A 5 -14.48 -14.39 16.71
CA LEU A 5 -15.52 -13.39 16.94
C LEU A 5 -16.48 -13.28 15.75
N PHE A 6 -16.00 -13.59 14.54
CA PHE A 6 -16.77 -13.42 13.31
C PHE A 6 -17.33 -14.74 12.77
N ASN A 7 -16.57 -15.83 12.86
CA ASN A 7 -16.99 -17.13 12.34
C ASN A 7 -16.47 -18.28 13.22
N LYS A 8 -17.20 -19.39 13.25
CA LYS A 8 -16.82 -20.61 13.99
C LYS A 8 -16.38 -21.75 13.07
N ASP A 9 -16.50 -21.58 11.75
CA ASP A 9 -16.09 -22.59 10.77
C ASP A 9 -14.55 -22.66 10.65
N PRO A 10 -13.93 -23.83 10.89
CA PRO A 10 -12.47 -24.00 10.86
C PRO A 10 -11.86 -23.72 9.47
N ASN A 11 -12.58 -23.96 8.38
CA ASN A 11 -12.08 -23.69 7.03
C ASN A 11 -11.91 -22.19 6.77
N VAL A 12 -12.88 -21.39 7.21
CA VAL A 12 -12.82 -19.92 7.09
C VAL A 12 -11.71 -19.35 7.97
N LEU A 13 -11.53 -19.91 9.17
CA LEU A 13 -10.48 -19.48 10.08
C LEU A 13 -9.08 -19.76 9.53
N SER A 14 -8.87 -20.93 8.91
CA SER A 14 -7.59 -21.28 8.29
C SER A 14 -7.18 -20.27 7.21
N VAL A 15 -8.11 -19.93 6.32
CA VAL A 15 -7.88 -18.91 5.26
C VAL A 15 -7.62 -17.54 5.88
N PHE A 16 -8.40 -17.14 6.88
CA PHE A 16 -8.24 -15.87 7.57
C PHE A 16 -6.86 -15.74 8.22
N TYR A 17 -6.39 -16.75 8.95
CA TYR A 17 -5.06 -16.70 9.56
C TYR A 17 -3.93 -16.68 8.51
N GLY A 18 -4.13 -17.35 7.36
CA GLY A 18 -3.19 -17.31 6.24
C GLY A 18 -3.02 -15.93 5.60
N MET A 19 -4.02 -15.05 5.65
CA MET A 19 -3.94 -13.69 5.09
C MET A 19 -3.71 -12.59 6.15
N PHE A 20 -4.02 -12.87 7.41
CA PHE A 20 -4.09 -11.85 8.47
C PHE A 20 -2.78 -11.09 8.66
N PHE A 21 -1.64 -11.78 8.51
CA PHE A 21 -0.33 -11.14 8.64
C PHE A 21 -0.10 -10.05 7.57
N MET A 22 -0.65 -10.21 6.36
CA MET A 22 -0.54 -9.20 5.30
C MET A 22 -1.32 -7.94 5.66
N VAL A 23 -2.48 -8.11 6.30
CA VAL A 23 -3.27 -6.99 6.82
C VAL A 23 -2.49 -6.23 7.87
N LEU A 24 -1.81 -6.93 8.79
CA LEU A 24 -0.97 -6.29 9.80
C LEU A 24 0.15 -5.46 9.18
N ILE A 25 0.83 -5.97 8.15
CA ILE A 25 1.88 -5.24 7.41
C ILE A 25 1.30 -4.04 6.64
N SER A 26 0.06 -4.14 6.14
CA SER A 26 -0.58 -3.05 5.41
C SER A 26 -0.85 -1.82 6.28
N GLN A 27 -1.07 -1.99 7.59
CA GLN A 27 -1.40 -0.90 8.51
C GLN A 27 -0.28 0.15 8.63
N PRO A 28 0.99 -0.19 8.98
CA PRO A 28 2.07 0.80 9.06
C PRO A 28 2.40 1.41 7.69
N LEU A 29 2.35 0.63 6.61
CA LEU A 29 2.58 1.16 5.26
C LEU A 29 1.51 2.17 4.85
N ASN A 30 0.24 1.87 5.16
CA ASN A 30 -0.86 2.80 4.92
C ASN A 30 -0.72 4.06 5.77
N ALA A 31 -0.35 3.93 7.06
CA ALA A 31 -0.14 5.10 7.91
C ALA A 31 0.90 6.06 7.30
N LEU A 32 2.03 5.54 6.83
CA LEU A 32 3.05 6.33 6.13
C LEU A 32 2.49 6.99 4.87
N GLY A 33 1.83 6.20 4.00
CA GLY A 33 1.23 6.72 2.77
C GLY A 33 0.21 7.82 3.02
N PHE A 34 -0.68 7.64 4.01
CA PHE A 34 -1.70 8.62 4.37
C PHE A 34 -1.12 9.89 4.98
N THR A 35 -0.08 9.79 5.81
CA THR A 35 0.61 10.97 6.34
C THR A 35 1.22 11.80 5.20
N PHE A 36 1.93 11.17 4.27
CA PHE A 36 2.49 11.90 3.13
C PHE A 36 1.39 12.46 2.21
N ASP A 37 0.33 11.70 1.95
CA ASP A 37 -0.82 12.20 1.20
C ASP A 37 -1.40 13.47 1.84
N ALA A 38 -1.54 13.51 3.16
CA ALA A 38 -2.02 14.67 3.89
C ALA A 38 -1.07 15.89 3.75
N ILE A 39 0.24 15.67 3.87
CA ILE A 39 1.26 16.72 3.72
C ILE A 39 1.21 17.32 2.30
N PHE A 40 1.28 16.48 1.27
CA PHE A 40 1.30 16.97 -0.11
C PHE A 40 -0.03 17.59 -0.56
N LYS A 41 -1.17 17.09 -0.03
CA LYS A 41 -2.47 17.76 -0.18
C LYS A 41 -2.45 19.15 0.44
N GLY A 42 -1.91 19.29 1.66
CA GLY A 42 -1.75 20.59 2.33
C GLY A 42 -0.83 21.57 1.61
N LEU A 43 0.20 21.07 0.90
CA LEU A 43 1.13 21.87 0.10
C LEU A 43 0.60 22.23 -1.30
N GLY A 44 -0.62 21.81 -1.67
CA GLY A 44 -1.22 22.09 -2.98
C GLY A 44 -0.64 21.29 -4.16
N GLU A 45 0.17 20.26 -3.89
CA GLU A 45 0.91 19.47 -4.90
C GLU A 45 0.09 18.31 -5.49
N MET A 46 -1.20 18.56 -5.76
CA MET A 46 -2.18 17.52 -6.15
C MET A 46 -1.89 16.87 -7.50
N LYS A 47 -1.28 17.60 -8.45
CA LYS A 47 -0.91 17.07 -9.77
C LYS A 47 0.04 15.89 -9.66
N TYR A 48 1.00 15.95 -8.73
CA TYR A 48 1.94 14.87 -8.52
C TYR A 48 1.29 13.65 -7.87
N LEU A 49 0.39 13.85 -6.93
CA LEU A 49 -0.34 12.75 -6.28
C LEU A 49 -1.13 11.93 -7.30
N ARG A 50 -1.78 12.62 -8.24
CA ARG A 50 -2.48 11.97 -9.35
C ARG A 50 -1.54 11.11 -10.20
N ASN A 51 -0.37 11.64 -10.58
CA ASN A 51 0.58 10.89 -11.39
C ASN A 51 1.14 9.66 -10.65
N VAL A 52 1.45 9.81 -9.36
CA VAL A 52 1.90 8.69 -8.53
C VAL A 52 0.80 7.64 -8.39
N LEU A 53 -0.45 8.05 -8.18
CA LEU A 53 -1.58 7.13 -8.09
C LEU A 53 -1.76 6.34 -9.39
N LEU A 54 -1.74 7.02 -10.54
CA LEU A 54 -1.86 6.39 -11.84
C LEU A 54 -0.69 5.44 -12.11
N GLY A 55 0.55 5.87 -11.82
CA GLY A 55 1.73 5.03 -11.95
C GLY A 55 1.68 3.80 -11.04
N ALA A 56 1.27 3.98 -9.77
CA ALA A 56 1.12 2.89 -8.82
C ALA A 56 0.10 1.86 -9.32
N THR A 57 -1.03 2.32 -9.88
CA THR A 57 -2.07 1.42 -10.38
C THR A 57 -1.63 0.67 -11.64
N ILE A 58 -1.03 1.38 -12.61
CA ILE A 58 -0.67 0.80 -13.92
C ILE A 58 0.58 -0.07 -13.84
N ILE A 59 1.58 0.32 -13.06
CA ILE A 59 2.89 -0.35 -13.00
C ILE A 59 3.00 -1.27 -11.77
N GLY A 60 2.38 -0.90 -10.64
CA GLY A 60 2.42 -1.69 -9.42
C GLY A 60 1.27 -2.69 -9.33
N PHE A 61 0.04 -2.19 -9.25
CA PHE A 61 -1.14 -3.00 -8.93
C PHE A 61 -1.51 -3.97 -10.05
N ILE A 62 -1.73 -3.48 -11.28
CA ILE A 62 -2.21 -4.31 -12.40
C ILE A 62 -1.23 -5.46 -12.72
N PRO A 63 0.09 -5.24 -12.88
CA PRO A 63 1.00 -6.31 -13.25
C PRO A 63 1.11 -7.37 -12.15
N VAL A 64 1.17 -6.94 -10.88
CA VAL A 64 1.24 -7.87 -9.74
C VAL A 64 -0.06 -8.66 -9.60
N LEU A 65 -1.21 -8.04 -9.85
CA LEU A 65 -2.50 -8.74 -9.85
C LEU A 65 -2.58 -9.80 -10.96
N TYR A 66 -2.15 -9.47 -12.18
CA TYR A 66 -2.12 -10.43 -13.29
C TYR A 66 -1.12 -11.56 -13.05
N LEU A 67 0.08 -11.25 -12.54
CA LEU A 67 1.07 -12.25 -12.14
C LEU A 67 0.49 -13.18 -11.08
N SER A 68 -0.17 -12.60 -10.08
CA SER A 68 -0.78 -13.37 -9.02
C SER A 68 -1.95 -14.23 -9.49
N LYS A 69 -2.71 -13.78 -10.50
CA LYS A 69 -3.75 -14.58 -11.14
C LYS A 69 -3.14 -15.77 -11.88
N TYR A 70 -2.02 -15.56 -12.58
CA TYR A 70 -1.30 -16.62 -13.29
C TYR A 70 -0.72 -17.66 -12.34
N MET A 71 -0.22 -17.24 -11.17
CA MET A 71 0.34 -18.12 -10.14
C MET A 71 -0.72 -18.76 -9.24
N GLU A 72 -2.01 -18.51 -9.48
CA GLU A 72 -3.15 -19.04 -8.71
C GLU A 72 -3.08 -18.81 -7.19
N TRP A 73 -2.41 -17.74 -6.73
CA TRP A 73 -2.26 -17.43 -5.30
C TRP A 73 -3.56 -16.98 -4.60
N GLY A 74 -4.67 -16.90 -5.34
CA GLY A 74 -5.99 -16.58 -4.81
C GLY A 74 -6.00 -15.27 -4.00
N LEU A 75 -6.45 -15.36 -2.75
CA LEU A 75 -6.63 -14.21 -1.85
C LEU A 75 -5.32 -13.57 -1.41
N ILE A 76 -4.31 -14.38 -1.08
CA ILE A 76 -2.95 -13.93 -0.72
C ILE A 76 -2.38 -13.05 -1.84
N GLY A 77 -2.65 -13.46 -3.07
CA GLY A 77 -2.31 -12.74 -4.28
C GLY A 77 -2.83 -11.32 -4.39
N ILE A 78 -4.13 -11.15 -4.11
CA ILE A 78 -4.79 -9.85 -4.12
C ILE A 78 -4.19 -8.94 -3.04
N TRP A 79 -3.93 -9.48 -1.85
CA TRP A 79 -3.30 -8.73 -0.75
C TRP A 79 -1.87 -8.33 -1.07
N ALA A 80 -1.10 -9.17 -1.76
CA ALA A 80 0.22 -8.83 -2.25
C ALA A 80 0.16 -7.66 -3.26
N ALA A 81 -0.78 -7.70 -4.21
CA ALA A 81 -0.98 -6.61 -5.16
C ALA A 81 -1.34 -5.28 -4.46
N LEU A 82 -2.22 -5.32 -3.46
CA LEU A 82 -2.57 -4.16 -2.64
C LEU A 82 -1.38 -3.63 -1.84
N LEU A 83 -0.59 -4.52 -1.24
CA LEU A 83 0.63 -4.14 -0.50
C LEU A 83 1.64 -3.45 -1.42
N VAL A 84 1.90 -3.99 -2.61
CA VAL A 84 2.80 -3.36 -3.58
C VAL A 84 2.29 -1.99 -4.01
N TRP A 85 0.97 -1.86 -4.25
CA TRP A 85 0.36 -0.58 -4.60
C TRP A 85 0.55 0.48 -3.50
N ILE A 86 0.30 0.13 -2.24
CA ILE A 86 0.48 1.03 -1.09
C ILE A 86 1.97 1.37 -0.92
N ALA A 87 2.85 0.37 -0.99
CA ALA A 87 4.29 0.55 -0.83
C ALA A 87 4.87 1.48 -1.91
N TYR A 88 4.48 1.29 -3.17
CA TYR A 88 4.90 2.15 -4.27
C TYR A 88 4.53 3.61 -4.01
N ARG A 89 3.30 3.87 -3.55
CA ARG A 89 2.83 5.23 -3.23
C ARG A 89 3.64 5.84 -2.10
N ALA A 90 3.82 5.10 -0.99
CA ALA A 90 4.59 5.57 0.16
C ALA A 90 6.04 5.91 -0.22
N VAL A 91 6.70 5.04 -0.99
CA VAL A 91 8.10 5.22 -1.43
C VAL A 91 8.22 6.40 -2.41
N ALA A 92 7.34 6.51 -3.40
CA ALA A 92 7.37 7.60 -4.38
C ALA A 92 7.23 8.97 -3.69
N LEU A 93 6.31 9.08 -2.73
CA LEU A 93 6.10 10.30 -1.95
C LEU A 93 7.30 10.61 -1.04
N LEU A 94 7.88 9.59 -0.39
CA LEU A 94 9.05 9.74 0.46
C LEU A 94 10.28 10.21 -0.32
N ILE A 95 10.50 9.70 -1.54
CA ILE A 95 11.59 10.14 -2.43
C ILE A 95 11.39 11.61 -2.82
N LYS A 96 10.18 12.01 -3.23
CA LYS A 96 9.91 13.43 -3.56
C LYS A 96 10.10 14.33 -2.34
N PHE A 97 9.67 13.87 -1.17
CA PHE A 97 9.82 14.62 0.08
C PHE A 97 11.30 14.87 0.39
N ARG A 98 12.12 13.81 0.39
CA ARG A 98 13.57 13.86 0.58
C ARG A 98 14.27 14.76 -0.45
N ARG A 99 13.93 14.64 -1.74
CA ARG A 99 14.63 15.36 -2.81
C ARG A 99 14.26 16.84 -2.91
N LYS A 100 13.01 17.20 -2.59
CA LYS A 100 12.53 18.58 -2.77
C LYS A 100 12.57 19.40 -1.48
N TYR A 101 12.23 18.83 -0.33
CA TYR A 101 12.03 19.61 0.91
C TYR A 101 13.22 19.55 1.87
N MET A 102 13.94 18.44 1.90
CA MET A 102 15.15 18.33 2.73
C MET A 102 16.25 19.35 2.38
N PRO A 103 16.59 19.59 1.09
CA PRO A 103 17.58 20.61 0.75
C PRO A 103 17.09 22.06 0.95
N LEU A 104 15.79 22.28 1.16
CA LEU A 104 15.22 23.60 1.48
C LEU A 104 15.29 23.92 2.98
N VAL A 105 15.43 22.90 3.83
CA VAL A 105 15.64 23.06 5.27
C VAL A 105 17.11 23.32 5.58
N GLU A 106 18.01 22.72 4.80
CA GLU A 106 19.47 22.79 5.00
C GLU A 106 20.12 24.05 4.39
N ASN A 107 19.41 24.78 3.51
CA ASN A 107 19.83 26.08 2.96
C ASN A 107 19.31 27.30 3.76
N LYS A 108 18.96 27.11 5.03
CA LYS A 108 18.62 28.20 5.96
C LYS A 108 19.67 28.36 7.03
#